data_AF-A0AAE0RWI3-F1
#
_entry.id   AF-A0AAE0RWI3-F1
#
_cell.length_a   1.000
_cell.length_b   1.000
_cell.length_c   1.000
_cell.angle_alpha   90.00
_cell.angle_beta   90.00
_cell.angle_gamma   90.00
#
_symmetry.space_group_name_H-M   'P 1'
#
loop_
_entity.id
_entity.type
_entity.pdbx_description
1 polymer ?
#
loop_
_entity_poly.entity_id
_entity_poly.type
_entity_poly.pdbx_seq_one_letter_code
_entity_poly.pdbx_strand_id
1 'polypeptide(L)'
;MAEDSAIISERESEAHRTLRCLDEIGKRVTVLREQALTLMREKEDMLSLLQDLQDNKSVVCSKAERDEIQAITEMLVCRCLTVEISVTTPRDENQEIALSKVQNILEDLDSMFKTDVEYAKQTAESYLNACLPEPRGNSTDHKFQGLVLGCAADDQKAVRKRLETLLAHLKYM
;
A
#
# COMPACT_ATOMS: atom_id res chain seq x y z
N MET A 1 28.82 41.74 22.98
CA MET A 1 29.39 41.29 21.69
C MET A 1 30.02 39.90 21.75
N ALA A 2 30.90 39.57 22.71
CA ALA A 2 31.45 38.21 22.86
C ALA A 2 30.47 37.21 23.54
N GLU A 3 29.69 37.66 24.52
CA GLU A 3 28.66 36.83 25.17
C GLU A 3 27.50 36.48 24.23
N ASP A 4 27.06 37.43 23.39
CA ASP A 4 26.02 37.17 22.38
C ASP A 4 26.47 36.12 21.36
N SER A 5 27.76 36.12 20.96
CA SER A 5 28.28 35.10 20.03
C SER A 5 28.36 33.70 20.63
N ALA A 6 28.60 33.56 21.93
CA ALA A 6 28.61 32.27 22.61
C ALA A 6 27.19 31.72 22.79
N ILE A 7 26.24 32.58 23.17
CA ILE A 7 24.82 32.22 23.32
C ILE A 7 24.19 31.83 21.98
N ILE A 8 24.55 32.51 20.89
CA ILE A 8 24.10 32.16 19.53
C ILE A 8 24.68 30.81 19.10
N SER A 9 25.97 30.54 19.37
CA SER A 9 26.61 29.27 19.03
C SER A 9 26.07 28.07 19.84
N GLU A 10 25.80 28.26 21.13
CA GLU A 10 25.16 27.22 21.97
C GLU A 10 23.72 26.93 21.51
N ARG A 11 22.95 27.97 21.18
CA ARG A 11 21.59 27.82 20.63
C ARG A 11 21.57 27.15 19.28
N GLU A 12 22.51 27.46 18.40
CA GLU A 12 22.68 26.75 17.13
C GLU A 12 22.99 25.27 17.38
N SER A 13 23.86 24.94 18.34
CA SER A 13 24.17 23.55 18.72
C SER A 13 22.94 22.79 19.27
N GLU A 14 22.11 23.45 20.08
CA GLU A 14 20.87 22.85 20.62
C GLU A 14 19.82 22.62 19.53
N ALA A 15 19.65 23.58 18.61
CA ALA A 15 18.77 23.44 17.46
C ALA A 15 19.19 22.29 16.55
N HIS A 16 20.48 22.15 16.24
CA HIS A 16 21.00 21.03 15.44
C HIS A 16 20.77 19.67 16.09
N ARG A 17 20.95 19.56 17.42
CA ARG A 17 20.65 18.33 18.16
C ARG A 17 19.16 17.99 18.08
N THR A 18 18.31 19.00 18.23
CA THR A 18 16.85 18.84 18.14
C THR A 18 16.42 18.37 16.75
N LEU A 19 16.95 19.00 15.68
CA LEU A 19 16.69 18.59 14.31
C LEU A 19 17.12 17.14 14.05
N ARG A 20 18.30 16.73 14.51
CA ARG A 20 18.76 15.34 14.39
C ARG A 20 17.81 14.37 15.12
N CYS A 21 17.33 14.74 16.31
CA CYS A 21 16.35 13.92 17.04
C CYS A 21 15.02 13.81 16.27
N LEU A 22 14.53 14.91 15.68
CA LEU A 22 13.31 14.91 14.87
C LEU A 22 13.46 14.05 13.62
N ASP A 23 14.60 14.12 12.92
CA ASP A 23 14.89 13.26 11.77
C ASP A 23 14.88 11.78 12.15
N GLU A 24 15.48 11.44 13.30
CA GLU A 24 15.51 10.06 13.78
C GLU A 24 14.12 9.55 14.18
N ILE A 25 13.31 10.40 14.82
CA ILE A 25 11.90 10.10 15.10
C ILE A 25 11.14 9.89 13.78
N GLY A 26 11.37 10.75 12.78
CA GLY A 26 10.76 10.63 11.45
C GLY A 26 11.05 9.28 10.81
N LYS A 27 12.32 8.83 10.81
CA LYS A 27 12.70 7.50 10.32
C LYS A 27 12.00 6.38 11.09
N ARG A 28 11.92 6.48 12.42
CA ARG A 28 11.22 5.49 13.25
C ARG A 28 9.73 5.44 12.95
N VAL A 29 9.09 6.58 12.67
CA VAL A 29 7.68 6.63 12.25
C VAL A 29 7.50 5.94 10.90
N THR A 30 8.41 6.15 9.93
CA THR A 30 8.36 5.42 8.65
C THR A 30 8.44 3.91 8.85
N VAL A 31 9.40 3.43 9.65
CA VAL A 31 9.53 1.99 9.97
C VAL A 31 8.29 1.46 10.66
N LEU A 32 7.74 2.20 11.63
CA LEU A 32 6.52 1.80 12.34
C LEU A 32 5.32 1.68 11.39
N ARG A 33 5.17 2.60 10.43
CA ARG A 33 4.13 2.54 9.40
C ARG A 33 4.26 1.30 8.53
N GLU A 34 5.48 0.98 8.08
CA GLU A 34 5.75 -0.23 7.29
C GLU A 34 5.45 -1.51 8.08
N GLN A 35 5.83 -1.56 9.36
CA GLN A 35 5.51 -2.67 10.25
C GLN A 35 4.01 -2.82 10.45
N ALA A 36 3.28 -1.72 10.68
CA ALA A 36 1.83 -1.73 10.82
C ALA A 36 1.13 -2.25 9.55
N LEU A 37 1.57 -1.83 8.35
CA LEU A 37 1.06 -2.35 7.08
C LEU A 37 1.31 -3.85 6.91
N THR A 38 2.45 -4.36 7.38
CA THR A 38 2.74 -5.80 7.38
C THR A 38 1.79 -6.55 8.32
N LEU A 39 1.59 -6.05 9.55
CA LEU A 39 0.66 -6.66 10.50
C LEU A 39 -0.80 -6.63 10.01
N MET A 40 -1.19 -5.55 9.31
CA MET A 40 -2.51 -5.47 8.66
C MET A 40 -2.67 -6.59 7.62
N ARG A 41 -1.67 -6.81 6.77
CA ARG A 41 -1.70 -7.90 5.78
C ARG A 41 -1.73 -9.27 6.43
N GLU A 42 -0.90 -9.51 7.44
CA GLU A 42 -0.91 -10.78 8.17
C GLU A 42 -2.29 -11.09 8.78
N LYS A 43 -2.96 -10.06 9.32
CA LYS A 43 -4.34 -10.20 9.80
C LYS A 43 -5.31 -10.56 8.68
N GLU A 44 -5.23 -9.88 7.53
CA GLU A 44 -6.06 -10.18 6.35
C GLU A 44 -5.82 -11.59 5.82
N ASP A 45 -4.57 -12.04 5.73
CA ASP A 45 -4.18 -13.38 5.30
C ASP A 45 -4.75 -14.45 6.26
N MET A 46 -4.67 -14.22 7.57
CA MET A 46 -5.28 -15.10 8.57
C MET A 46 -6.80 -15.20 8.40
N LEU A 47 -7.49 -14.07 8.20
CA LEU A 47 -8.94 -14.06 8.01
C LEU A 47 -9.33 -14.75 6.69
N SER A 48 -8.57 -14.55 5.62
CA SER A 48 -8.79 -15.23 4.34
C SER A 48 -8.65 -16.74 4.48
N LEU A 49 -7.60 -17.22 5.14
CA LEU A 49 -7.40 -18.65 5.37
C LEU A 49 -8.52 -19.26 6.21
N LEU A 50 -8.96 -18.56 7.26
CA LEU A 50 -10.09 -19.01 8.09
C LEU A 50 -11.38 -19.08 7.27
N GLN A 51 -11.64 -18.09 6.41
CA GLN A 51 -12.79 -18.09 5.50
C GLN A 51 -12.73 -19.28 4.53
N ASP A 52 -11.57 -19.54 3.93
CA ASP A 52 -11.37 -20.69 3.05
C ASP A 52 -11.65 -22.00 3.77
N LEU A 53 -11.26 -22.14 5.04
CA LEU A 53 -11.56 -23.33 5.84
C LEU A 53 -13.06 -23.50 6.13
N GLN A 54 -13.81 -22.40 6.28
CA GLN A 54 -15.27 -22.44 6.45
C GLN A 54 -15.99 -22.82 5.14
N ASP A 55 -15.50 -22.31 4.01
CA ASP A 55 -16.12 -22.52 2.70
C ASP A 55 -15.78 -23.89 2.10
N ASN A 56 -14.61 -24.45 2.44
CA ASN A 56 -14.16 -25.77 1.99
C ASN A 56 -14.93 -26.91 2.68
N LYS A 57 -16.12 -27.21 2.16
CA LYS A 57 -16.90 -28.42 2.53
C LYS A 57 -16.26 -29.74 2.07
N SER A 58 -15.19 -29.67 1.28
CA SER A 58 -14.51 -30.80 0.64
C SER A 58 -13.71 -31.67 1.60
N VAL A 59 -13.47 -31.21 2.83
CA VAL A 59 -12.87 -32.04 3.87
C VAL A 59 -13.83 -33.19 4.20
N VAL A 60 -13.42 -34.41 3.85
CA VAL A 60 -14.13 -35.64 4.23
C VAL A 60 -13.93 -35.83 5.73
N CYS A 61 -14.91 -35.37 6.51
CA CYS A 61 -14.92 -35.45 7.95
C CYS A 61 -16.30 -35.88 8.44
N SER A 62 -16.33 -36.52 9.60
CA SER A 62 -17.56 -36.83 10.32
C SER A 62 -18.30 -35.54 10.70
N LYS A 63 -19.59 -35.68 11.05
CA LYS A 63 -20.37 -34.53 11.52
C LYS A 63 -19.75 -33.88 12.77
N ALA A 64 -19.25 -34.69 13.70
CA ALA A 64 -18.64 -34.19 14.93
C ALA A 64 -17.38 -33.36 14.66
N GLU A 65 -16.50 -33.86 13.79
CA GLU A 65 -15.29 -33.12 13.38
C GLU A 65 -15.63 -31.83 12.63
N ARG A 66 -16.68 -31.84 11.79
CA ARG A 66 -17.14 -30.64 11.08
C ARG A 66 -17.64 -29.57 12.04
N ASP A 67 -18.46 -29.97 13.02
CA ASP A 67 -19.02 -29.05 14.02
C ASP A 67 -17.88 -28.47 14.89
N GLU A 68 -16.88 -29.28 15.24
CA GLU A 68 -15.68 -28.84 15.98
C GLU A 68 -14.82 -27.87 15.17
N ILE A 69 -14.52 -28.19 13.91
CA ILE A 69 -13.77 -27.30 13.00
C ILE A 69 -14.48 -25.96 12.85
N GLN A 70 -15.80 -25.97 12.66
CA GLN A 70 -16.59 -24.74 12.54
C GLN A 70 -16.49 -23.89 13.81
N ALA A 71 -16.69 -24.48 14.98
CA ALA A 71 -16.63 -23.77 16.27
C ALA A 71 -15.24 -23.16 16.52
N ILE A 72 -14.17 -23.90 16.24
CA ILE A 72 -12.78 -23.41 16.38
C ILE A 72 -12.52 -22.26 15.40
N THR A 73 -12.98 -22.39 14.16
CA THR A 73 -12.74 -21.38 13.11
C THR A 73 -13.47 -20.08 13.45
N GLU A 74 -14.74 -20.14 13.87
CA GLU A 74 -15.50 -18.98 14.34
C GLU A 74 -14.83 -18.29 15.53
N MET A 75 -14.35 -19.07 16.51
CA MET A 75 -13.60 -18.52 17.64
C MET A 75 -12.33 -17.79 17.18
N LEU A 76 -11.57 -18.37 16.24
CA LEU A 76 -10.34 -17.75 15.73
C LEU A 76 -10.64 -16.48 14.93
N VAL A 77 -11.70 -16.46 14.11
CA VAL A 77 -12.17 -15.24 13.42
C VAL A 77 -12.47 -14.15 14.44
N CYS A 78 -13.27 -14.44 15.47
CA CYS A 78 -13.59 -13.48 16.53
C CYS A 78 -12.33 -12.93 17.20
N ARG A 79 -11.32 -13.76 17.46
CA ARG A 79 -10.05 -13.33 18.06
C ARG A 79 -9.24 -12.45 17.11
N CYS A 80 -9.14 -12.80 15.83
CA CYS A 80 -8.47 -11.97 14.83
C CYS A 80 -9.12 -10.58 14.71
N LEU A 81 -10.45 -10.51 14.82
CA LEU A 81 -11.20 -9.25 14.77
C LEU A 81 -10.94 -8.33 15.98
N THR A 82 -10.44 -8.85 17.11
CA THR A 82 -10.05 -7.99 18.26
C THR A 82 -8.80 -7.16 18.02
N VAL A 83 -8.01 -7.49 17.00
CA VAL A 83 -6.79 -6.75 16.65
C VAL A 83 -7.14 -5.67 15.62
N GLU A 84 -7.07 -4.40 16.02
CA GLU A 84 -7.31 -3.26 15.12
C GLU A 84 -5.99 -2.53 14.84
N ILE A 85 -5.63 -2.43 13.57
CA ILE A 85 -4.43 -1.74 13.09
C ILE A 85 -4.86 -0.87 11.91
N SER A 86 -4.52 0.40 11.94
CA SER A 86 -4.85 1.35 10.88
C SER A 86 -3.67 2.23 10.54
N VAL A 87 -3.46 2.46 9.25
CA VAL A 87 -2.45 3.37 8.71
C VAL A 87 -3.14 4.27 7.71
N THR A 88 -3.16 5.56 8.00
CA THR A 88 -3.76 6.57 7.12
C THR A 88 -2.67 7.32 6.35
N THR A 89 -2.94 7.60 5.09
CA THR A 89 -2.15 8.53 4.29
C THR A 89 -2.81 9.91 4.42
N PRO A 90 -2.14 10.90 5.04
CA PRO A 90 -2.68 12.25 5.10
C PRO A 90 -2.69 12.85 3.69
N ARG A 91 -3.83 13.45 3.31
CA ARG A 91 -4.05 14.02 1.98
C ARG A 91 -4.69 15.40 2.09
N ASP A 92 -4.34 16.28 1.16
CA ASP A 92 -5.10 17.49 0.89
C ASP A 92 -6.18 17.25 -0.18
N GLU A 93 -7.05 18.24 -0.40
CA GLU A 93 -8.16 18.16 -1.36
C GLU A 93 -7.68 17.87 -2.80
N ASN A 94 -6.55 18.45 -3.21
CA ASN A 94 -6.01 18.23 -4.55
C ASN A 94 -5.47 16.81 -4.70
N GLN A 95 -4.80 16.30 -3.67
CA GLN A 95 -4.30 14.92 -3.62
C GLN A 95 -5.44 13.91 -3.66
N GLU A 96 -6.56 14.17 -2.99
CA GLU A 96 -7.74 13.30 -3.03
C GLU A 96 -8.38 13.27 -4.43
N ILE A 97 -8.51 14.44 -5.07
CA ILE A 97 -9.01 14.55 -6.46
C ILE A 97 -8.09 13.84 -7.44
N ALA A 98 -6.77 14.00 -7.28
CA ALA A 98 -5.78 13.32 -8.12
C ALA A 98 -5.88 11.80 -7.95
N LEU A 99 -5.95 11.32 -6.71
CA LEU A 99 -6.07 9.89 -6.39
C LEU A 99 -7.35 9.29 -6.97
N SER A 100 -8.49 9.96 -6.82
CA SER A 100 -9.76 9.50 -7.40
C SER A 100 -9.67 9.35 -8.92
N LYS A 101 -9.04 10.31 -9.61
CA LYS A 101 -8.82 10.21 -11.07
C LYS A 101 -7.90 9.04 -11.43
N VAL A 102 -6.84 8.82 -10.67
CA VAL A 102 -5.94 7.66 -10.88
C VAL A 102 -6.69 6.34 -10.66
N GLN A 103 -7.51 6.26 -9.61
CA GLN A 103 -8.32 5.07 -9.31
C GLN A 103 -9.29 4.74 -10.45
N ASN A 104 -10.01 5.74 -10.98
CA ASN A 104 -10.91 5.53 -12.12
C ASN A 104 -10.16 5.01 -13.36
N ILE A 105 -8.97 5.54 -13.65
CA ILE A 105 -8.14 5.05 -14.77
C ILE A 105 -7.72 3.59 -14.55
N LEU A 106 -7.40 3.20 -13.31
CA LEU A 106 -7.04 1.81 -12.99
C LEU A 106 -8.24 0.86 -13.07
N GLU A 107 -9.44 1.32 -12.73
CA GLU A 107 -10.69 0.55 -12.90
C GLU A 107 -11.05 0.36 -14.38
N ASP A 108 -10.86 1.39 -15.20
CA ASP A 108 -11.00 1.31 -16.65
C ASP A 108 -10.00 0.29 -17.21
N LEU A 109 -8.75 0.31 -16.74
CA LEU A 109 -7.73 -0.67 -17.11
C LEU A 109 -8.11 -2.11 -16.74
N ASP A 110 -8.62 -2.34 -15.54
CA ASP A 110 -9.13 -3.66 -15.12
C ASP A 110 -10.29 -4.14 -15.99
N SER A 111 -11.13 -3.20 -16.47
CA SER A 111 -12.21 -3.50 -17.40
C SER A 111 -11.67 -3.85 -18.79
N MET A 112 -10.61 -3.16 -19.25
CA MET A 112 -9.94 -3.47 -20.52
C MET A 112 -9.34 -4.88 -20.53
N PHE A 113 -8.81 -5.35 -19.40
CA PHE A 113 -8.30 -6.73 -19.29
C PHE A 113 -9.37 -7.81 -19.55
N LYS A 114 -10.65 -7.48 -19.40
CA LYS A 114 -11.75 -8.41 -19.70
C LYS A 114 -12.11 -8.45 -21.18
N THR A 115 -11.73 -7.43 -21.96
CA THR A 115 -12.13 -7.28 -23.36
C THR A 115 -10.97 -7.47 -24.34
N ASP A 116 -9.80 -6.92 -24.02
CA ASP A 116 -8.59 -6.97 -24.86
C ASP A 116 -7.35 -6.97 -23.97
N VAL A 117 -6.83 -8.17 -23.70
CA VAL A 117 -5.71 -8.39 -22.78
C VAL A 117 -4.42 -7.77 -23.32
N GLU A 118 -4.17 -7.85 -24.63
CA GLU A 118 -2.93 -7.35 -25.23
C GLU A 118 -2.88 -5.82 -25.20
N TYR A 119 -3.99 -5.16 -25.56
CA TYR A 119 -4.07 -3.71 -25.48
C TYR A 119 -4.03 -3.20 -24.02
N ALA A 120 -4.72 -3.87 -23.10
CA ALA A 120 -4.66 -3.56 -21.68
C ALA A 120 -3.25 -3.73 -21.11
N LYS A 121 -2.51 -4.77 -21.51
CA LYS A 121 -1.12 -4.98 -21.10
C LYS A 121 -0.21 -3.84 -21.56
N GLN A 122 -0.27 -3.45 -22.84
CA GLN A 122 0.50 -2.31 -23.35
C GLN A 122 0.18 -1.00 -22.61
N THR A 123 -1.10 -0.81 -22.28
CA THR A 123 -1.57 0.35 -21.51
C THR A 123 -1.03 0.32 -20.08
N ALA A 124 -1.09 -0.82 -19.41
CA ALA A 124 -0.52 -1.03 -18.08
C ALA A 124 1.00 -0.82 -18.04
N GLU A 125 1.73 -1.25 -19.08
CA GLU A 125 3.17 -0.98 -19.23
C GLU A 125 3.47 0.52 -19.38
N SER A 126 2.67 1.24 -20.18
CA SER A 126 2.77 2.70 -20.34
C SER A 126 2.50 3.44 -19.02
N TYR A 127 1.51 3.00 -18.24
CA TYR A 127 1.21 3.54 -16.91
C TYR A 127 2.29 3.21 -15.89
N LEU A 128 2.84 1.99 -15.90
CA LEU A 128 3.94 1.63 -15.02
C LEU A 128 5.17 2.50 -15.31
N ASN A 129 5.49 2.73 -16.58
CA ASN A 129 6.57 3.63 -16.98
C ASN A 129 6.36 5.06 -16.49
N ALA A 130 5.12 5.55 -16.46
CA ALA A 130 4.77 6.85 -15.90
C ALA A 130 4.98 6.96 -14.37
N CYS A 131 5.03 5.84 -13.65
CA CYS A 131 5.37 5.79 -12.22
C CYS A 131 6.88 5.70 -11.94
N LEU A 132 7.73 5.55 -12.96
CA LEU A 132 9.17 5.41 -12.80
C LEU A 132 9.88 6.78 -12.88
N PRO A 133 10.94 7.02 -12.07
CA PRO A 133 11.79 8.19 -12.23
C PRO A 133 12.48 8.22 -13.60
N GLU A 134 12.83 7.04 -14.11
CA GLU A 134 13.40 6.80 -15.42
C GLU A 134 12.52 5.78 -16.16
N PRO A 135 11.73 6.23 -17.15
CA PRO A 135 10.88 5.33 -17.93
C PRO A 135 11.70 4.24 -18.63
N ARG A 136 11.23 2.99 -18.57
CA ARG A 136 11.89 1.83 -19.19
C ARG A 136 11.05 1.35 -20.37
N GLY A 137 11.22 1.98 -21.52
CA GLY A 137 10.50 1.60 -22.74
C GLY A 137 10.09 2.80 -23.58
N ASN A 138 9.35 2.54 -24.66
CA ASN A 138 9.10 3.53 -25.70
C ASN A 138 7.81 4.34 -25.47
N SER A 139 6.90 3.90 -24.59
CA SER A 139 5.65 4.60 -24.27
C SER A 139 5.55 4.95 -22.79
N THR A 140 5.22 6.20 -22.52
CA THR A 140 4.92 6.74 -21.18
C THR A 140 3.68 7.60 -21.30
N ASP A 141 2.67 7.34 -20.48
CA ASP A 141 1.49 8.18 -20.45
C ASP A 141 1.72 9.40 -19.54
N HIS A 142 2.02 10.54 -20.16
CA HIS A 142 2.29 11.79 -19.43
C HIS A 142 1.06 12.35 -18.71
N LYS A 143 -0.16 12.04 -19.16
CA LYS A 143 -1.38 12.47 -18.49
C LYS A 143 -1.55 11.70 -17.19
N PHE A 144 -1.38 10.38 -17.23
CA PHE A 144 -1.36 9.53 -16.05
C PHE A 144 -0.22 9.91 -15.10
N GLN A 145 0.99 10.16 -15.63
CA GLN A 145 2.13 10.62 -14.85
C GLN A 145 1.81 11.90 -14.05
N GLY A 146 1.22 12.91 -14.70
CA GLY A 146 0.83 14.15 -14.03
C GLY A 146 -0.18 13.93 -12.90
N LEU A 147 -1.14 13.02 -13.09
CA LEU A 147 -2.11 12.66 -12.05
C LEU A 147 -1.45 11.93 -10.87
N VAL A 148 -0.56 10.98 -11.15
CA VAL A 148 0.18 10.25 -10.11
C VAL A 148 1.07 11.19 -9.31
N LEU A 149 1.79 12.11 -9.96
CA LEU A 149 2.61 13.11 -9.27
C LEU A 149 1.79 14.05 -8.38
N GLY A 150 0.50 14.24 -8.70
CA GLY A 150 -0.44 14.98 -7.85
C GLY A 150 -0.94 14.22 -6.62
N CYS A 151 -0.68 12.91 -6.52
CA CYS A 151 -1.07 12.09 -5.37
C CYS A 151 -0.03 12.18 -4.24
N ALA A 152 -0.41 11.76 -3.02
CA ALA A 152 0.55 11.63 -1.93
C ALA A 152 1.59 10.53 -2.23
N ALA A 153 2.80 10.68 -1.67
CA ALA A 153 3.93 9.78 -1.97
C ALA A 153 3.63 8.30 -1.69
N ASP A 154 2.86 8.00 -0.64
CA ASP A 154 2.44 6.63 -0.31
C ASP A 154 1.46 6.08 -1.37
N ASP A 155 0.58 6.91 -1.92
CA ASP A 155 -0.34 6.52 -2.99
C ASP A 155 0.40 6.28 -4.31
N GLN A 156 1.40 7.10 -4.63
CA GLN A 156 2.26 6.89 -5.80
C GLN A 156 2.93 5.52 -5.76
N LYS A 157 3.46 5.14 -4.59
CA LYS A 157 4.04 3.80 -4.36
C LYS A 157 2.99 2.69 -4.49
N ALA A 158 1.79 2.90 -3.94
CA ALA A 158 0.71 1.93 -4.00
C ALA A 158 0.23 1.67 -5.44
N VAL A 159 0.02 2.74 -6.22
CA VAL A 159 -0.37 2.68 -7.64
C VAL A 159 0.68 1.93 -8.45
N ARG A 160 1.95 2.27 -8.28
CA ARG A 160 3.06 1.57 -8.93
C ARG A 160 3.06 0.08 -8.60
N LYS A 161 2.96 -0.27 -7.31
CA LYS A 161 2.97 -1.67 -6.86
C LYS A 161 1.78 -2.46 -7.42
N ARG A 162 0.60 -1.84 -7.53
CA ARG A 162 -0.58 -2.45 -8.16
C ARG A 162 -0.30 -2.79 -9.63
N LEU A 163 0.26 -1.85 -10.40
CA LEU A 163 0.62 -2.07 -11.80
C LEU A 163 1.70 -3.15 -11.97
N GLU A 164 2.73 -3.15 -11.11
CA GLU A 164 3.77 -4.20 -11.10
C GLU A 164 3.16 -5.59 -10.84
N THR A 165 2.25 -5.69 -9.87
CA THR A 165 1.57 -6.94 -9.51
C THR A 165 0.67 -7.43 -10.65
N LEU A 166 -0.10 -6.52 -11.24
CA LEU A 166 -1.00 -6.81 -12.36
C LEU A 166 -0.22 -7.36 -13.57
N LEU A 167 0.87 -6.69 -13.96
CA LEU A 167 1.73 -7.14 -15.05
C LEU A 167 2.46 -8.43 -14.75
N ALA A 168 2.83 -8.68 -13.49
CA ALA A 168 3.43 -9.95 -13.07
C ALA A 168 2.44 -11.11 -13.25
N HIS A 169 1.18 -10.96 -12.85
CA HIS A 169 0.16 -12.01 -13.00
C HIS A 169 -0.05 -12.41 -14.47
N LEU A 170 -0.01 -11.45 -15.39
CA LEU A 170 -0.16 -11.71 -16.83
C LEU A 170 1.03 -12.44 -17.45
N LYS A 171 2.21 -12.42 -16.83
CA LYS A 171 3.38 -13.17 -17.32
C LYS A 171 3.29 -14.67 -17.01
N TYR A 172 2.43 -15.05 -16.07
CA TYR A 172 2.24 -16.43 -15.61
C TYR A 172 0.87 -17.01 -15.99
N MET A 173 0.02 -16.24 -16.68
CA MET A 173 -1.13 -16.74 -17.43
C MET A 173 -0.67 -17.22 -18.81
#